data_AF-A0A7K9ZPL6-F1
#
_entry.id   AF-A0A7K9ZPL6-F1
#
_cell.length_a   1.000
_cell.length_b   1.000
_cell.length_c   1.000
_cell.angle_alpha   90.00
_cell.angle_beta   90.00
_cell.angle_gamma   90.00
#
_symmetry.space_group_name_H-M   'P 1'
#
loop_
_entity.id
_entity.type
_entity.pdbx_description
1 polymer ?
#
loop_
_entity_poly.entity_id
_entity_poly.type
_entity_poly.pdbx_seq_one_letter_code
_entity_poly.pdbx_strand_id
1 'polypeptide(L)'
;MSGPDQEVPRRFQELTFYRGYGHPPAHPRFRTTNQSYGSRAPTVHELPNSFNILSHKFSNHLGKIGMVRNESLNTSLEKSHCTGPDTFITAYEHLDFHPSYNPSGPSHCRDQPL
;
A
#
# COMPACT_ATOMS: atom_id res chain seq x y z
N MET A 1 19.38 24.31 10.52
CA MET A 1 18.05 23.70 10.72
C MET A 1 18.28 22.23 11.01
N SER A 2 18.64 21.87 12.25
CA SER A 2 18.74 20.47 12.67
C SER A 2 17.31 19.90 12.69
N GLY A 3 17.06 18.86 11.90
CA GLY A 3 15.79 18.13 11.94
C GLY A 3 15.53 17.59 13.36
N PRO A 4 14.28 17.25 13.70
CA PRO A 4 13.97 16.76 15.04
C PRO A 4 14.87 15.57 15.32
N ASP A 5 15.66 15.67 16.39
CA ASP A 5 16.44 14.57 16.93
C ASP A 5 15.53 13.34 16.94
N GLN A 6 15.89 12.31 16.18
CA GLN A 6 15.04 11.15 15.98
C GLN A 6 15.07 10.33 17.26
N GLU A 7 14.31 10.78 18.25
CA GLU A 7 14.26 10.23 19.59
C GLU A 7 13.83 8.76 19.49
N VAL A 8 14.78 7.87 19.80
CA VAL A 8 14.48 6.45 20.02
C VAL A 8 13.34 6.34 21.03
N PRO A 9 12.37 5.43 20.86
CA PRO A 9 11.27 5.29 21.81
C PRO A 9 11.76 5.20 23.26
N ARG A 10 11.02 5.82 24.21
CA ARG A 10 11.40 5.88 25.64
C ARG A 10 11.89 4.56 26.25
N ARG A 11 11.35 3.43 25.80
CA ARG A 11 11.78 2.09 26.24
C ARG A 11 13.27 1.79 25.97
N PHE A 12 13.88 2.42 24.97
CA PHE A 12 15.30 2.27 24.64
C PHE A 12 16.17 3.35 25.30
N GLN A 13 15.56 4.39 25.89
CA GLN A 13 16.27 5.44 26.61
C GLN A 13 16.46 5.09 28.09
N GLU A 14 15.47 4.42 28.69
CA GLU A 14 15.42 4.18 30.11
C GLU A 14 15.51 2.68 30.43
N LEU A 15 16.52 2.29 31.23
CA LEU A 15 16.76 0.89 31.60
C LEU A 15 15.66 0.30 32.51
N THR A 16 14.86 1.14 33.17
CA THR A 16 13.81 0.71 34.10
C THR A 16 12.66 -0.06 33.44
N PHE A 17 12.53 0.02 32.11
CA PHE A 17 11.58 -0.78 31.33
C PHE A 17 11.98 -2.25 31.21
N TYR A 18 13.26 -2.60 31.40
CA TYR A 18 13.76 -3.97 31.28
C TYR A 18 13.75 -4.65 32.65
N ARG A 19 12.72 -5.47 32.89
CA ARG A 19 12.50 -6.19 34.16
C ARG A 19 12.43 -7.70 33.93
N GLY A 20 12.63 -8.46 35.01
CA GLY A 20 12.54 -9.93 34.97
C GLY A 20 13.84 -10.63 34.55
N TYR A 21 14.92 -9.87 34.37
CA TYR A 21 16.26 -10.42 34.18
C TYR A 21 16.91 -10.72 35.53
N GLY A 22 17.75 -11.75 35.55
CA GLY A 22 18.35 -12.28 36.77
C GLY A 22 17.40 -13.22 37.49
N HIS A 23 17.84 -14.46 37.66
CA HIS A 23 17.19 -15.41 38.57
C HIS A 23 17.96 -15.44 39.90
N PRO A 24 17.29 -15.79 41.01
CA PRO A 24 17.98 -16.13 42.25
C PRO A 24 19.11 -17.11 41.96
N PRO A 25 20.27 -17.00 42.63
CA PRO A 25 21.40 -17.87 42.36
C PRO A 25 20.98 -19.33 42.50
N ALA A 26 20.88 -20.04 41.37
CA ALA A 26 20.72 -21.48 41.39
C ALA A 26 21.97 -22.09 42.02
N HIS A 27 21.80 -23.17 42.79
CA HIS A 27 22.92 -23.88 43.39
C HIS A 27 23.95 -24.20 42.29
N PRO A 28 25.25 -23.92 42.48
CA PRO A 28 26.26 -24.03 41.42
C PRO A 28 26.29 -25.39 40.70
N ARG A 29 25.93 -26.47 41.42
CA ARG A 29 25.86 -27.85 40.90
C ARG A 29 24.63 -28.13 40.01
N PHE A 30 23.59 -27.31 40.08
CA PHE A 30 22.31 -27.50 39.37
C PHE A 30 22.05 -26.36 38.39
N ARG A 31 23.07 -26.01 37.60
CA ARG A 31 22.96 -25.02 36.51
C ARG A 31 22.84 -25.72 35.18
N THR A 32 21.93 -25.26 34.34
CA THR A 32 21.81 -25.71 32.94
C THR A 32 22.32 -24.63 32.01
N THR A 33 22.74 -25.01 30.80
CA THR A 33 23.21 -24.06 29.77
C THR A 33 22.11 -23.06 29.39
N ASN A 34 20.86 -23.52 29.31
CA ASN A 34 19.68 -22.71 29.00
C ASN A 34 19.43 -21.59 30.02
N GLN A 35 19.83 -21.77 31.30
CA GLN A 35 19.74 -20.71 32.32
C GLN A 35 20.65 -19.52 32.02
N SER A 36 21.58 -19.61 31.06
CA SER A 36 22.43 -18.48 30.66
C SER A 36 21.65 -17.47 29.82
N TYR A 37 20.75 -17.95 28.96
CA TYR A 37 19.92 -17.10 28.11
C TYR A 37 18.89 -16.35 28.95
N GLY A 38 18.73 -15.04 28.72
CA GLY A 38 17.81 -14.18 29.49
C GLY A 38 18.21 -13.93 30.94
N SER A 39 19.36 -14.44 31.41
CA SER A 39 19.79 -14.26 32.80
C SER A 39 20.34 -12.87 33.13
N ARG A 40 20.81 -12.13 32.11
CA ARG A 40 21.47 -10.83 32.27
C ARG A 40 20.54 -9.73 31.77
N ALA A 41 20.42 -8.67 32.56
CA ALA A 41 19.69 -7.48 32.14
C ALA A 41 20.46 -6.75 31.02
N PRO A 42 19.74 -6.16 30.05
CA PRO A 42 20.37 -5.37 29.00
C PRO A 42 21.01 -4.11 29.59
N THR A 43 22.09 -3.66 28.95
CA THR A 43 22.88 -2.49 29.31
C THR A 43 22.77 -1.39 28.26
N VAL A 44 23.18 -0.15 28.60
CA VAL A 44 23.10 1.00 27.67
C VAL A 44 23.84 0.75 26.35
N HIS A 45 24.94 -0.01 26.38
CA HIS A 45 25.74 -0.32 25.20
C HIS A 45 25.10 -1.39 24.29
N GLU A 46 24.10 -2.13 24.77
CA GLU A 46 23.37 -3.13 24.00
C GLU A 46 22.09 -2.55 23.37
N LEU A 47 21.67 -1.35 23.79
CA LEU A 47 20.49 -0.69 23.27
C LEU A 47 20.80 0.04 21.94
N PRO A 48 19.84 0.08 21.00
CA PRO A 48 20.05 0.74 19.72
C PRO A 48 20.02 2.27 19.86
N ASN A 49 20.96 2.95 19.19
CA ASN A 49 20.99 4.42 19.11
C ASN A 49 19.97 5.00 18.11
N SER A 50 19.42 4.17 17.22
CA SER A 50 18.41 4.58 16.24
C SER A 50 17.36 3.50 16.05
N PHE A 51 16.10 3.90 15.90
CA PHE A 51 14.99 2.96 15.73
C PHE A 51 14.07 3.41 14.60
N ASN A 52 14.20 2.74 13.45
CA ASN A 52 13.47 3.07 12.22
C ASN A 52 12.38 2.02 11.96
N ILE A 53 11.15 2.30 12.39
CA ILE A 53 9.99 1.44 12.13
C ILE A 53 9.11 2.04 11.04
N LEU A 54 8.51 1.14 10.24
CA LEU A 54 7.44 1.49 9.33
C LEU A 54 6.12 1.64 10.08
N SER A 55 5.50 2.81 9.96
CA SER A 55 4.18 3.07 10.54
C SER A 55 3.10 2.34 9.75
N HIS A 56 2.39 1.42 10.40
CA HIS A 56 1.23 0.76 9.82
C HIS A 56 -0.08 1.52 10.07
N LYS A 57 -0.05 2.77 10.55
CA LYS A 57 -1.27 3.54 10.89
C LYS A 57 -2.22 3.68 9.69
N PHE A 58 -1.70 4.01 8.52
CA PHE A 58 -2.47 4.14 7.27
C PHE A 58 -3.10 2.79 6.87
N SER A 59 -2.28 1.75 6.75
CA SER A 59 -2.73 0.42 6.36
C SER A 59 -3.71 -0.19 7.37
N ASN A 60 -3.53 0.03 8.68
CA ASN A 60 -4.46 -0.44 9.70
C ASN A 60 -5.79 0.32 9.66
N HIS A 61 -5.78 1.60 9.25
CA HIS A 61 -7.01 2.36 9.07
C HIS A 61 -7.81 1.83 7.88
N LEU A 62 -7.18 1.68 6.71
CA LEU A 62 -7.84 1.16 5.50
C LEU A 62 -8.06 -0.35 5.51
N GLY A 63 -7.28 -1.13 6.24
CA GLY A 63 -7.48 -2.57 6.35
C GLY A 63 -8.83 -2.94 6.98
N LYS A 64 -9.42 -2.03 7.77
CA LYS A 64 -10.74 -2.24 8.40
C LYS A 64 -11.89 -2.27 7.41
N ILE A 65 -11.78 -1.58 6.27
CA ILE A 65 -12.86 -1.53 5.26
C ILE A 65 -12.93 -2.80 4.40
N GLY A 66 -11.92 -3.69 4.48
CA GLY A 66 -11.92 -4.96 3.78
C GLY A 66 -11.67 -4.83 2.28
N MET A 67 -12.18 -5.79 1.51
CA MET A 67 -11.98 -5.83 0.06
C MET A 67 -12.90 -4.84 -0.65
N VAL A 68 -12.31 -3.92 -1.43
CA VAL A 68 -13.07 -2.96 -2.25
C VAL A 68 -13.88 -3.71 -3.32
N ARG A 69 -15.15 -3.34 -3.47
CA ARG A 69 -16.07 -3.86 -4.49
C ARG A 69 -16.43 -2.71 -5.43
N ASN A 70 -16.47 -2.98 -6.73
CA ASN A 70 -16.96 -2.02 -7.71
C ASN A 70 -18.42 -2.34 -8.04
N GLU A 71 -19.34 -1.46 -7.65
CA GLU A 71 -20.78 -1.55 -7.95
C GLU A 71 -21.23 -0.48 -8.97
N SER A 72 -20.28 0.17 -9.65
CA SER A 72 -20.58 1.16 -10.68
C SER A 72 -20.99 0.52 -12.02
N LEU A 73 -21.80 1.25 -12.79
CA LEU A 73 -22.13 0.90 -14.17
C LEU A 73 -21.08 1.45 -15.12
N ASN A 74 -20.74 0.69 -16.17
CA ASN A 74 -19.93 1.22 -17.25
C ASN A 74 -20.77 2.17 -18.10
N THR A 75 -20.46 3.48 -18.03
CA THR A 75 -21.09 4.53 -18.82
C THR A 75 -20.16 5.13 -19.86
N SER A 76 -18.98 4.54 -20.07
CA SER A 76 -18.08 5.03 -21.12
C SER A 76 -18.74 4.84 -22.48
N LEU A 77 -18.89 5.93 -23.24
CA LEU A 77 -19.24 5.82 -24.64
C LEU A 77 -18.15 5.08 -25.40
N GLU A 78 -18.55 4.32 -26.41
CA GLU A 78 -17.62 3.67 -27.32
C GLU A 78 -16.72 4.73 -27.97
N LYS A 79 -15.40 4.51 -27.92
CA LYS A 79 -14.39 5.42 -28.50
C LYS A 79 -13.89 4.92 -29.85
N SER A 80 -14.57 3.94 -30.45
CA SER A 80 -14.15 3.44 -31.75
C SER A 80 -14.28 4.56 -32.77
N HIS A 81 -13.36 4.58 -33.73
CA HIS A 81 -13.43 5.55 -34.81
C HIS A 81 -14.78 5.48 -35.55
N CYS A 82 -15.39 4.29 -35.65
CA CYS A 82 -16.64 4.06 -36.37
C CYS A 82 -17.92 4.24 -35.54
N THR A 83 -17.81 4.38 -34.22
CA THR A 83 -18.95 4.49 -33.29
C THR A 83 -18.68 5.52 -32.19
N GLY A 84 -17.96 6.59 -32.54
CA GLY A 84 -17.76 7.74 -31.66
C GLY A 84 -19.06 8.53 -31.37
N PRO A 85 -19.00 9.58 -30.55
CA PRO A 85 -20.16 10.43 -30.24
C PRO A 85 -20.84 11.05 -31.48
N ASP A 86 -20.12 11.16 -32.59
CA ASP A 86 -20.59 11.68 -33.87
C ASP A 86 -21.33 10.61 -34.71
N THR A 87 -21.66 9.45 -34.12
CA THR A 87 -22.24 8.28 -34.83
C THR A 87 -23.66 7.93 -34.38
N PHE A 88 -24.21 8.65 -33.40
CA PHE A 88 -25.58 8.39 -32.98
C PHE A 88 -26.54 8.91 -34.04
N ILE A 89 -27.09 8.00 -34.86
CA ILE A 89 -28.26 8.29 -35.69
C ILE A 89 -29.40 8.60 -34.71
N THR A 90 -29.57 9.88 -34.39
CA THR A 90 -30.71 10.32 -33.59
C THR A 90 -31.96 10.19 -34.46
N ALA A 91 -33.11 9.91 -33.84
CA ALA A 91 -34.39 9.84 -34.57
C ALA A 91 -34.79 11.15 -35.28
N TYR A 92 -34.01 12.22 -35.07
CA TYR A 92 -34.21 13.52 -35.68
C TYR A 92 -33.36 13.74 -36.94
N GLU A 93 -32.25 13.01 -37.09
CA GLU A 93 -31.26 13.23 -38.15
C GLU A 93 -30.83 11.89 -38.77
N HIS A 94 -31.69 11.37 -39.64
CA HIS A 94 -31.52 10.07 -40.30
C HIS A 94 -30.61 10.10 -41.54
N LEU A 95 -30.14 11.29 -41.94
CA LEU A 95 -29.34 11.49 -43.15
C LEU A 95 -27.86 11.76 -42.85
N ASP A 96 -27.49 11.83 -41.57
CA ASP A 96 -26.12 12.07 -41.14
C ASP A 96 -25.41 10.73 -40.95
N PHE A 97 -24.96 10.19 -42.08
CA PHE A 97 -24.16 8.97 -42.10
C PHE A 97 -22.76 9.25 -41.59
N HIS A 98 -22.23 8.33 -40.80
CA HIS A 98 -20.87 8.44 -40.25
C HIS A 98 -19.82 8.63 -41.36
N PRO A 99 -18.78 9.48 -41.20
CA PRO A 99 -17.80 9.81 -42.24
C PRO A 99 -17.03 8.62 -42.86
N SER A 100 -17.06 7.45 -42.21
CA SER A 100 -16.48 6.20 -42.76
C SER A 100 -17.44 5.41 -43.67
N TYR A 101 -18.72 5.79 -43.74
CA TYR A 101 -19.73 5.14 -44.57
C TYR A 101 -19.57 5.58 -46.04
N ASN A 102 -19.33 4.61 -46.92
CA ASN A 102 -19.25 4.84 -48.36
C ASN A 102 -20.33 4.02 -49.08
N PRO A 103 -21.38 4.64 -49.65
CA PRO A 103 -22.43 3.91 -50.37
C PRO A 103 -21.97 3.34 -51.73
N SER A 104 -20.79 3.76 -52.21
CA SER A 104 -20.26 3.42 -53.54
C SER A 104 -19.08 2.43 -53.50
N GLY A 105 -18.70 1.94 -52.32
CA GLY A 105 -17.55 1.05 -52.17
C GLY A 105 -17.39 0.53 -50.73
N PRO A 106 -16.28 -0.18 -50.44
CA PRO A 106 -16.01 -0.63 -49.08
C PRO A 106 -15.85 0.57 -48.13
N SER A 107 -16.56 0.51 -46.99
CA SER A 107 -16.43 1.45 -45.89
C SER A 107 -15.09 1.24 -45.20
N HIS A 108 -14.26 2.28 -45.13
CA HIS A 108 -12.96 2.22 -44.46
C HIS A 108 -12.98 3.16 -43.24
N CYS A 109 -12.64 2.63 -42.07
CA CYS A 109 -12.23 3.48 -40.96
C CYS A 109 -10.95 4.21 -41.41
N ARG A 110 -10.83 5.52 -41.18
CA ARG A 110 -9.58 6.20 -41.51
C ARG A 110 -8.50 5.63 -40.59
N ASP A 111 -7.52 4.95 -41.18
CA ASP A 111 -6.30 4.57 -40.47
C ASP A 111 -5.62 5.87 -40.00
N GLN A 112 -5.43 6.02 -38.69
CA GLN A 112 -4.85 7.20 -38.04
C GLN A 112 -3.41 7.46 -38.54
N PRO A 113 -2.98 8.73 -38.73
CA PRO A 113 -1.55 9.07 -38.62
C PRO A 113 -1.14 9.19 -37.14
N LEU A 114 0.13 8.88 -36.87
CA LEU A 114 0.83 8.83 -35.56
C LEU A 114 0.59 10.05 -34.64
#